data_AF-A0A1X6ZE15-F1
#
_entry.id   AF-A0A1X6ZE15-F1
#
_cell.length_a   1.000
_cell.length_b   1.000
_cell.length_c   1.000
_cell.angle_alpha   90.00
_cell.angle_beta   90.00
_cell.angle_gamma   90.00
#
_symmetry.space_group_name_H-M   'P 1'
#
loop_
_entity.id
_entity.type
_entity.pdbx_description
1 polymer ?
#
loop_
_entity_poly.entity_id
_entity_poly.type
_entity_poly.pdbx_seq_one_letter_code
_entity_poly.pdbx_strand_id
1 'polypeptide(L)'
;MTRQPPEIKAPDGTRGVTLLELVVAVFVLSIGTIAALRSADQAGRVLGGEAARVMAMQVALNRAEELRLLGAIGARSLSNRVVYGPYTWQVAVSEKATRAGFTEATITARSPDQPGGRVVVIAPTEVVQ
;
A
#
# COMPACT_ATOMS: atom_id res chain seq x y z
N MET A 1 -85.62 10.00 -2.53
CA MET A 1 -84.93 8.70 -2.65
C MET A 1 -83.63 8.91 -3.41
N THR A 2 -82.53 9.17 -2.70
CA THR A 2 -81.18 9.39 -3.26
C THR A 2 -80.38 8.09 -3.16
N ARG A 3 -79.93 7.55 -4.31
CA ARG A 3 -79.09 6.35 -4.34
C ARG A 3 -77.65 6.70 -3.98
N GLN A 4 -77.09 5.99 -3.01
CA GLN A 4 -75.68 6.08 -2.63
C GLN A 4 -74.82 5.40 -3.71
N PRO A 5 -73.77 6.04 -4.23
CA PRO A 5 -72.90 5.43 -5.24
C PRO A 5 -72.08 4.28 -4.63
N PRO A 6 -71.71 3.26 -5.42
CA PRO A 6 -70.97 2.11 -4.93
C PRO A 6 -69.56 2.54 -4.49
N GLU A 7 -69.21 2.18 -3.26
CA GLU A 7 -67.86 2.34 -2.73
C GLU A 7 -66.95 1.31 -3.42
N ILE A 8 -66.11 1.77 -4.36
CA ILE A 8 -65.11 0.92 -5.00
C ILE A 8 -63.99 0.72 -3.99
N LYS A 9 -64.04 -0.39 -3.25
CA LYS A 9 -62.92 -0.82 -2.41
C LYS A 9 -61.72 -1.08 -3.32
N ALA A 10 -60.70 -0.23 -3.24
CA ALA A 10 -59.42 -0.48 -3.89
C ALA A 10 -58.90 -1.84 -3.40
N PRO A 11 -58.42 -2.73 -4.29
CA PRO A 11 -57.82 -3.97 -3.84
C PRO A 11 -56.55 -3.61 -3.06
N ASP A 12 -56.57 -3.85 -1.75
CA ASP A 12 -55.37 -3.85 -0.91
C ASP A 12 -54.46 -4.97 -1.42
N GLY A 13 -53.56 -4.59 -2.32
CA GLY A 13 -52.54 -5.46 -2.85
C GLY A 13 -51.49 -5.74 -1.78
N THR A 14 -51.80 -6.60 -0.82
CA THR A 14 -50.77 -7.26 -0.01
C THR A 14 -50.03 -8.23 -0.94
N ARG A 15 -49.09 -7.69 -1.74
CA ARG A 15 -48.24 -8.48 -2.64
C ARG A 15 -47.32 -9.33 -1.79
N GLY A 16 -47.55 -10.64 -1.76
CA GLY A 16 -46.60 -11.59 -1.19
C GLY A 16 -45.32 -11.61 -2.02
N VAL A 17 -44.16 -11.61 -1.35
CA VAL A 17 -42.85 -11.75 -1.99
C VAL A 17 -42.79 -13.11 -2.70
N THR A 18 -42.47 -13.12 -3.99
CA THR A 18 -42.37 -14.39 -4.73
C THR A 18 -41.08 -15.12 -4.37
N LEU A 19 -41.05 -16.46 -4.48
CA LEU A 19 -39.82 -17.24 -4.29
C LEU A 19 -38.68 -16.75 -5.20
N LEU A 20 -39.02 -16.40 -6.46
CA LEU A 20 -38.05 -15.86 -7.41
C LEU A 20 -37.46 -14.53 -6.93
N GLU A 21 -38.30 -13.66 -6.39
CA GLU A 21 -37.90 -12.34 -5.90
C GLU A 21 -36.99 -12.46 -4.67
N LEU A 22 -37.29 -13.38 -3.75
CA LEU A 22 -36.39 -13.69 -2.64
C LEU A 22 -35.05 -14.24 -3.13
N VAL A 23 -35.05 -15.15 -4.10
CA VAL A 23 -33.83 -15.72 -4.69
C VAL A 23 -32.99 -14.62 -5.37
N VAL A 24 -33.62 -13.73 -6.14
CA VAL A 24 -32.94 -12.60 -6.80
C VAL A 24 -32.42 -11.61 -5.75
N ALA A 25 -33.19 -11.30 -4.71
CA ALA A 25 -32.75 -10.40 -3.65
C ALA A 25 -31.52 -10.94 -2.91
N VAL A 26 -31.53 -12.22 -2.53
CA VAL A 26 -30.39 -12.88 -1.87
C VAL A 26 -29.19 -12.97 -2.82
N PHE A 27 -29.41 -13.23 -4.11
CA PHE A 27 -28.34 -13.28 -5.11
C PHE A 27 -27.64 -11.92 -5.25
N VAL A 28 -28.40 -10.83 -5.42
CA VAL A 28 -27.85 -9.47 -5.52
C VAL A 28 -27.15 -9.08 -4.22
N LEU A 29 -27.76 -9.37 -3.05
CA LEU A 29 -27.15 -9.11 -1.75
C LEU A 29 -25.83 -9.87 -1.57
N SER A 30 -25.77 -11.12 -2.02
CA SER A 30 -24.57 -11.95 -1.93
C SER A 30 -23.44 -11.40 -2.80
N ILE A 31 -23.75 -10.99 -4.04
CA ILE A 31 -22.77 -10.32 -4.91
C ILE A 31 -22.28 -9.02 -4.28
N GLY A 32 -23.20 -8.19 -3.78
CA GLY A 32 -22.86 -6.93 -3.12
C GLY A 32 -21.95 -7.14 -1.91
N THR A 33 -22.24 -8.14 -1.08
CA THR A 33 -21.44 -8.48 0.10
C THR A 33 -20.03 -8.94 -0.29
N ILE A 34 -19.90 -9.82 -1.29
CA ILE A 34 -18.59 -10.29 -1.78
C ILE A 34 -17.78 -9.12 -2.37
N ALA A 35 -18.44 -8.26 -3.15
CA ALA A 35 -17.79 -7.08 -3.72
C ALA A 35 -17.30 -6.10 -2.63
N ALA A 36 -18.12 -5.88 -1.61
CA ALA A 36 -17.76 -5.03 -0.47
C ALA A 36 -16.56 -5.59 0.30
N LEU A 37 -16.55 -6.90 0.61
CA LEU A 37 -15.43 -7.55 1.31
C LEU A 37 -14.14 -7.48 0.48
N ARG A 38 -14.20 -7.79 -0.82
CA ARG A 38 -13.03 -7.68 -1.70
C ARG A 38 -12.50 -6.25 -1.81
N SER A 39 -13.39 -5.25 -1.81
CA SER A 39 -13.01 -3.84 -1.81
C SER A 39 -12.30 -3.46 -0.51
N ALA A 40 -12.82 -3.91 0.64
CA ALA A 40 -12.19 -3.69 1.94
C ALA A 40 -10.80 -4.35 2.02
N ASP A 41 -10.65 -5.59 1.53
CA ASP A 41 -9.37 -6.30 1.50
C ASP A 41 -8.35 -5.61 0.57
N GLN A 42 -8.81 -5.06 -0.56
CA GLN A 42 -7.97 -4.26 -1.46
C GLN A 42 -7.52 -2.96 -0.76
N ALA A 43 -8.46 -2.24 -0.14
CA ALA A 43 -8.15 -1.01 0.59
C ALA A 43 -7.17 -1.25 1.74
N GLY A 44 -7.36 -2.32 2.52
CA GLY A 44 -6.45 -2.72 3.59
C GLY A 44 -5.05 -3.02 3.11
N ARG A 45 -4.89 -3.73 1.97
CA ARG A 45 -3.56 -4.02 1.40
C ARG A 45 -2.88 -2.77 0.82
N VAL A 46 -3.63 -1.89 0.16
CA VAL A 46 -3.08 -0.64 -0.39
C VAL A 46 -2.65 0.29 0.74
N LEU A 47 -3.49 0.50 1.76
CA LEU A 47 -3.19 1.36 2.90
C LEU A 47 -2.09 0.77 3.80
N GLY A 48 -2.13 -0.54 4.06
CA GLY A 48 -1.11 -1.23 4.86
C GLY A 48 0.26 -1.24 4.20
N GLY A 49 0.31 -1.27 2.87
CA GLY A 49 1.56 -1.21 2.11
C GLY A 49 2.18 0.19 2.06
N GLU A 50 1.38 1.26 2.11
CA GLU A 50 1.89 2.62 1.93
C GLU A 50 2.78 3.08 3.09
N ALA A 51 2.39 2.78 4.34
CA ALA A 51 3.23 3.07 5.49
C ALA A 51 4.59 2.34 5.39
N ALA A 52 4.59 1.09 4.95
CA ALA A 52 5.82 0.33 4.72
C ALA A 52 6.66 0.89 3.56
N ARG A 53 6.05 1.36 2.46
CA ARG A 53 6.76 2.04 1.35
C ARG A 53 7.47 3.30 1.82
N VAL A 54 6.79 4.14 2.61
CA VAL A 54 7.37 5.37 3.16
C VAL A 54 8.54 5.04 4.07
N MET A 55 8.39 4.05 4.96
CA MET A 55 9.49 3.60 5.83
C MET A 55 10.68 3.04 5.03
N ALA A 56 10.43 2.23 4.00
CA ALA A 56 11.48 1.70 3.14
C ALA A 56 12.25 2.83 2.42
N MET A 57 11.53 3.85 1.94
CA MET A 57 12.11 5.03 1.32
C MET A 57 12.96 5.80 2.33
N GLN A 58 12.47 6.03 3.55
CA GLN A 58 13.21 6.72 4.59
C GLN A 58 14.51 5.98 4.96
N VAL A 59 14.47 4.66 5.07
CA VAL A 59 15.69 3.86 5.32
C VAL A 59 16.70 4.01 4.18
N ALA A 60 16.24 3.98 2.92
CA ALA A 60 17.12 4.18 1.77
C ALA A 60 17.71 5.61 1.72
N LEU A 61 16.92 6.63 2.05
CA LEU A 61 17.37 8.02 2.15
C LEU A 61 18.36 8.23 3.29
N ASN A 62 18.12 7.63 4.46
CA ASN A 62 19.06 7.68 5.58
C ASN A 62 20.41 7.10 5.18
N ARG A 63 20.42 5.94 4.49
CA ARG A 63 21.68 5.38 3.94
C ARG A 63 22.32 6.28 2.89
N ALA A 64 21.53 7.00 2.10
CA ALA A 64 22.06 7.97 1.13
C ALA A 64 22.77 9.14 1.83
N GLU A 65 22.22 9.63 2.94
CA GLU A 65 22.87 10.67 3.76
C GLU A 65 24.11 10.14 4.49
N GLU A 66 24.07 8.91 5.03
CA GLU A 66 25.26 8.26 5.59
C GLU A 66 26.41 8.16 4.57
N LEU A 67 26.09 7.81 3.31
CA LEU A 67 27.04 7.80 2.19
C LEU A 67 27.61 9.19 1.87
N ARG A 68 26.80 10.25 2.00
CA ARG A 68 27.26 11.63 1.78
C ARG A 68 28.19 12.11 2.90
N LEU A 69 27.91 11.71 4.15
CA LEU A 69 28.67 12.11 5.33
C LEU A 69 30.00 11.36 5.46
N LEU A 70 30.00 10.05 5.17
CA LEU A 70 31.18 9.18 5.36
C LEU A 70 31.96 8.95 4.07
N GLY A 71 31.36 9.25 2.92
CA GLY A 71 31.85 8.81 1.61
C GLY A 71 31.59 7.33 1.39
N ALA A 72 31.65 6.90 0.12
CA ALA A 72 31.37 5.52 -0.28
C ALA A 72 32.27 4.51 0.46
N ILE A 73 33.57 4.80 0.62
CA ILE A 73 34.49 3.88 1.28
C ILE A 73 34.20 3.76 2.78
N GLY A 74 33.99 4.87 3.47
CA GLY A 74 33.66 4.87 4.91
C GLY A 74 32.33 4.14 5.20
N ALA A 75 31.35 4.32 4.32
CA ALA A 75 30.03 3.72 4.43
C ALA A 75 30.01 2.19 4.28
N ARG A 76 31.06 1.55 3.75
CA ARG A 76 31.14 0.08 3.63
C ARG A 76 31.15 -0.65 4.98
N SER A 77 31.57 0.06 6.04
CA SER A 77 31.56 -0.46 7.41
C SER A 77 30.17 -0.47 8.05
N LEU A 78 29.19 0.22 7.44
CA LEU A 78 27.84 0.33 7.99
C LEU A 78 27.10 -1.00 7.93
N SER A 79 26.32 -1.27 8.98
CA SER A 79 25.41 -2.41 9.00
C SER A 79 24.51 -2.42 7.77
N ASN A 80 24.31 -3.60 7.19
CA ASN A 80 23.33 -3.82 6.12
C ASN A 80 21.93 -4.13 6.66
N ARG A 81 21.73 -4.05 7.98
CA ARG A 81 20.47 -4.27 8.67
C ARG A 81 20.13 -3.06 9.53
N VAL A 82 18.94 -2.51 9.35
CA VAL A 82 18.45 -1.32 10.05
C VAL A 82 17.08 -1.64 10.65
N VAL A 83 16.90 -1.37 11.94
CA VAL A 83 15.58 -1.41 12.58
C VAL A 83 14.94 -0.05 12.42
N TYR A 84 13.76 0.01 11.80
CA TYR A 84 13.02 1.26 11.62
C TYR A 84 11.52 1.00 11.62
N GLY A 85 10.83 1.64 12.56
CA GLY A 85 9.44 1.32 12.89
C GLY A 85 9.33 -0.12 13.41
N PRO A 86 8.29 -0.87 13.01
CA PRO A 86 8.08 -2.26 13.44
C PRO A 86 8.92 -3.28 12.65
N TYR A 87 9.70 -2.84 11.65
CA TYR A 87 10.35 -3.73 10.70
C TYR A 87 11.88 -3.71 10.82
N THR A 88 12.47 -4.85 10.49
CA THR A 88 13.90 -4.96 10.25
C THR A 88 14.15 -4.93 8.75
N TRP A 89 14.90 -3.93 8.29
CA TRP A 89 15.19 -3.67 6.89
C TRP A 89 16.57 -4.18 6.52
N GLN A 90 16.65 -4.97 5.46
CA GLN A 90 17.88 -5.33 4.78
C GLN A 90 18.19 -4.25 3.74
N VAL A 91 19.34 -3.61 3.89
CA VAL A 91 19.86 -2.56 3.01
C VAL A 91 20.96 -3.15 2.14
N ALA A 92 20.81 -3.01 0.82
CA ALA A 92 21.86 -3.36 -0.14
C ALA A 92 22.27 -2.13 -0.94
N VAL A 93 23.58 -1.92 -1.08
CA VAL A 93 24.17 -0.80 -1.79
C VAL A 93 25.03 -1.36 -2.92
N SER A 94 24.78 -0.91 -4.14
CA SER A 94 25.60 -1.20 -5.32
C SER A 94 26.27 0.10 -5.78
N GLU A 95 27.59 0.08 -5.87
CA GLU A 95 28.40 1.26 -6.19
C GLU A 95 28.94 1.20 -7.61
N LYS A 96 29.05 2.37 -8.25
CA LYS A 96 29.73 2.56 -9.52
C LYS A 96 30.53 3.85 -9.49
N ALA A 97 31.82 3.76 -9.81
CA ALA A 97 32.67 4.94 -9.93
C ALA A 97 32.21 5.82 -11.10
N THR A 98 32.17 7.14 -10.87
CA THR A 98 31.86 8.14 -11.90
C THR A 98 33.15 8.76 -12.44
N ARG A 99 33.09 9.35 -13.64
CA ARG A 99 34.24 10.05 -14.24
C ARG A 99 34.68 11.30 -13.47
N ALA A 100 33.81 11.84 -12.62
CA ALA A 100 34.05 13.05 -11.84
C ALA A 100 34.67 12.77 -10.46
N GLY A 101 35.10 11.53 -10.17
CA GLY A 101 35.69 11.15 -8.88
C GLY A 101 34.68 10.88 -7.76
N PHE A 102 33.38 10.98 -8.06
CA PHE A 102 32.29 10.58 -7.16
C PHE A 102 31.91 9.11 -7.37
N THR A 103 31.13 8.57 -6.43
CA THR A 103 30.52 7.24 -6.54
C THR A 103 29.00 7.38 -6.70
N GLU A 104 28.44 6.75 -7.73
CA GLU A 104 27.01 6.52 -7.86
C GLU A 104 26.64 5.28 -7.05
N ALA A 105 25.74 5.42 -6.09
CA ALA A 105 25.27 4.34 -5.23
C ALA A 105 23.78 4.10 -5.48
N THR A 106 23.43 2.88 -5.88
CA THR A 106 22.06 2.38 -5.87
C THR A 106 21.79 1.70 -4.54
N ILE A 107 20.86 2.25 -3.77
CA ILE A 107 20.48 1.78 -2.44
C ILE A 107 19.11 1.12 -2.54
N THR A 108 18.97 -0.06 -1.96
CA THR A 108 17.70 -0.78 -1.85
C THR A 108 17.44 -1.18 -0.41
N ALA A 109 16.24 -0.90 0.09
CA ALA A 109 15.77 -1.30 1.41
C ALA A 109 14.60 -2.28 1.26
N ARG A 110 14.69 -3.44 1.90
CA ARG A 110 13.68 -4.51 1.82
C ARG A 110 13.42 -5.11 3.20
N SER A 111 12.18 -5.48 3.48
CA SER A 111 11.81 -6.28 4.65
C SER A 111 10.90 -7.43 4.19
N PRO A 112 10.91 -8.61 4.86
CA PRO A 112 10.05 -9.73 4.49
C PRO A 112 8.57 -9.30 4.41
N ASP A 113 7.88 -9.72 3.35
CA ASP A 113 6.46 -9.44 3.11
C ASP A 113 6.05 -7.96 3.05
N GLN A 114 7.02 -7.05 2.94
CA GLN A 114 6.78 -5.61 2.84
C GLN A 114 7.22 -5.05 1.48
N PRO A 115 6.56 -3.99 0.99
CA PRO A 115 7.08 -3.18 -0.10
C PRO A 115 8.50 -2.65 0.20
N GLY A 116 9.34 -2.57 -0.84
CA GLY A 116 10.70 -2.06 -0.74
C GLY A 116 10.84 -0.59 -1.17
N GLY A 117 12.00 -0.01 -0.87
CA GLY A 117 12.42 1.32 -1.28
C GLY A 117 13.70 1.26 -2.10
N ARG A 118 13.86 2.14 -3.09
CA ARG A 118 15.08 2.26 -3.88
C ARG A 118 15.41 3.73 -4.12
N VAL A 119 16.66 4.10 -3.87
CA VAL A 119 17.21 5.44 -4.09
C VAL A 119 18.52 5.31 -4.86
N VAL A 120 18.79 6.24 -5.77
CA VAL A 120 20.09 6.39 -6.42
C VAL A 120 20.66 7.74 -6.03
N VAL A 121 21.91 7.75 -5.57
CA VAL A 121 22.60 8.96 -5.11
C VAL A 121 24.00 9.02 -5.70
N ILE A 122 24.48 10.23 -5.99
CA ILE A 122 25.89 10.49 -6.26
C ILE A 122 26.48 11.04 -4.96
N ALA A 123 27.50 10.37 -4.42
CA ALA A 123 28.14 10.71 -3.16
C ALA A 123 29.67 10.78 -3.32
N PRO A 124 30.39 11.49 -2.43
CA PRO A 124 31.85 11.47 -2.41
C PRO A 124 32.38 10.03 -2.30
N THR A 125 33.48 9.72 -2.98
CA THR A 125 34.10 8.39 -2.86
C THR A 125 34.80 8.25 -1.50
N GLU A 126 35.49 9.29 -1.08
CA GLU A 126 36.11 9.47 0.23
C GLU A 126 35.80 10.87 0.75
N VAL A 127 35.84 11.03 2.07
CA VAL A 127 35.76 12.34 2.72
C VAL A 127 37.10 12.57 3.41
N VAL A 128 37.79 13.65 3.05
CA VAL A 128 39.05 14.04 3.69
C VAL A 128 38.69 14.57 5.08
N GLN A 129 39.19 13.91 6.13
CA GLN A 129 39.08 14.40 7.51
C GLN A 129 40.12 15.49 7.78
#